data_AF-A0A9P0F256-F1
#
_entry.id   AF-A0A9P0F256-F1
#
_cell.length_a   1.000
_cell.length_b   1.000
_cell.length_c   1.000
_cell.angle_alpha   90.00
_cell.angle_beta   90.00
_cell.angle_gamma   90.00
#
_symmetry.space_group_name_H-M   'P 1'
#
loop_
_entity.id
_entity.type
_entity.pdbx_description
1 polymer ?
#
loop_
_entity_poly.entity_id
_entity_poly.type
_entity_poly.pdbx_seq_one_letter_code
_entity_poly.pdbx_strand_id
1 'polypeptide(L)'
;MMTYACSLLFWRFVFATAVLICLFKDVEVESQDGAVELALMQQFEQFMVEHEKVYDSLEEKMRRFEIFKDNLKKIEELNADPEQTAIFGVNVMADLTKLVDCTKDNDMCEGGWFEPAFKVMENPGLCAEKDYKYTAKNGTCKSKFTVIEKLKSFKDVSGSDSKLIAALPTSPLPIAMNCNDDMQWYVGGVMISKYCPANETNHAVVIVGLCGDAWRIRNSWGTKWGVEQGHIYIKRGTCGIGGYAYQLFA
;
A
#
# COMPACT_ATOMS: atom_id res chain seq x y z
N MET A 1 3.97 60.58 -71.24
CA MET A 1 2.60 60.84 -71.71
C MET A 1 1.64 60.42 -70.60
N MET A 2 0.75 61.33 -70.18
CA MET A 2 -0.60 61.16 -69.60
C MET A 2 -0.78 60.08 -68.50
N THR A 3 -1.39 60.30 -67.34
CA THR A 3 -2.29 61.36 -66.84
C THR A 3 -2.50 61.13 -65.33
N TYR A 4 -2.93 62.20 -64.65
CA TYR A 4 -3.22 62.33 -63.22
C TYR A 4 -4.42 61.49 -62.73
N ALA A 5 -4.40 61.16 -61.42
CA ALA A 5 -5.41 61.58 -60.41
C ALA A 5 -6.01 60.48 -59.51
N CYS A 6 -6.38 60.95 -58.32
CA CYS A 6 -7.40 60.45 -57.38
C CYS A 6 -6.96 59.57 -56.19
N SER A 7 -6.63 60.28 -55.11
CA SER A 7 -7.33 60.24 -53.81
C SER A 7 -7.35 58.92 -53.03
N LEU A 8 -6.59 58.94 -51.93
CA LEU A 8 -7.10 58.74 -50.56
C LEU A 8 -8.34 57.83 -50.45
N LEU A 9 -8.10 56.57 -50.14
CA LEU A 9 -8.83 55.71 -49.20
C LEU A 9 -8.21 54.31 -49.31
N PHE A 10 -8.27 53.53 -48.23
CA PHE A 10 -7.72 52.16 -48.10
C PHE A 10 -6.29 52.01 -47.56
N TRP A 11 -5.89 52.89 -46.62
CA TRP A 11 -5.00 52.50 -45.53
C TRP A 11 -5.78 51.76 -44.42
N ARG A 12 -6.46 50.67 -44.78
CA ARG A 12 -7.23 49.83 -43.84
C ARG A 12 -7.31 48.35 -44.23
N PHE A 13 -6.30 47.76 -44.88
CA PHE A 13 -6.32 46.30 -45.13
C PHE A 13 -4.92 45.66 -45.20
N VAL A 14 -3.99 46.04 -44.29
CA VAL A 14 -2.71 45.30 -44.10
C VAL A 14 -2.42 44.96 -42.62
N PHE A 15 -3.36 45.19 -41.70
CA PHE A 15 -3.19 44.83 -40.28
C PHE A 15 -4.25 43.85 -39.76
N ALA A 16 -4.71 42.93 -40.61
CA ALA A 16 -5.80 42.00 -40.25
C ALA A 16 -5.45 40.50 -40.32
N THR A 17 -4.19 40.10 -40.52
CA THR A 17 -3.80 38.68 -40.52
C THR A 17 -2.66 38.32 -39.56
N ALA A 18 -2.13 39.28 -38.79
CA ALA A 18 -1.08 39.01 -37.78
C ALA A 18 -1.55 39.20 -36.33
N VAL A 19 -2.83 39.51 -36.09
CA VAL A 19 -3.36 39.74 -34.73
C VAL A 19 -4.24 38.58 -34.24
N LEU A 20 -4.69 37.66 -35.11
CA LEU A 20 -5.54 36.55 -34.67
C LEU A 20 -4.79 35.31 -34.15
N ILE A 21 -3.47 35.19 -34.41
CA ILE A 21 -2.65 34.09 -33.88
C ILE A 21 -2.04 34.44 -32.50
N CYS A 22 -2.13 35.71 -32.07
CA CYS A 22 -1.64 36.14 -30.76
C CYS A 22 -2.75 36.38 -29.71
N LEU A 23 -4.03 36.21 -30.04
CA LEU A 23 -5.13 36.32 -29.06
C LEU A 23 -5.58 34.97 -28.46
N PHE A 24 -4.91 33.88 -28.81
CA PHE A 24 -5.08 32.57 -28.18
C PHE A 24 -3.72 31.98 -27.76
N LYS A 25 -2.85 32.79 -27.16
CA LYS A 25 -1.66 32.28 -26.46
C LYS A 25 -1.93 31.78 -25.04
N ASP A 26 -3.17 31.89 -24.57
CA ASP A 26 -3.63 31.31 -23.31
C ASP A 26 -4.71 30.23 -23.54
N VAL A 27 -4.60 29.45 -24.63
CA VAL A 27 -5.24 28.13 -24.63
C VAL A 27 -4.28 27.23 -23.86
N GLU A 28 -4.54 27.12 -22.56
CA GLU A 28 -3.96 26.05 -21.74
C GLU A 28 -4.22 24.73 -22.48
N VAL A 29 -3.14 24.10 -22.96
CA VAL A 29 -3.18 22.70 -23.31
C VAL A 29 -3.41 21.99 -21.99
N GLU A 30 -4.66 21.65 -21.67
CA GLU A 30 -4.98 20.72 -20.59
C GLU A 30 -4.20 19.44 -20.88
N SER A 31 -3.15 19.22 -20.09
CA SER A 31 -2.28 18.07 -20.27
C SER A 31 -3.09 16.81 -20.01
N GLN A 32 -2.82 15.75 -20.79
CA GLN A 32 -3.40 14.43 -20.59
C GLN A 32 -3.19 13.90 -19.15
N ASP A 33 -2.19 14.43 -18.46
CA ASP A 33 -1.84 14.18 -17.05
C ASP A 33 -2.89 14.78 -16.07
N GLY A 34 -3.41 15.98 -16.34
CA GLY A 34 -4.39 16.64 -15.48
C GLY A 34 -5.76 15.94 -15.46
N ALA A 35 -6.19 15.38 -16.58
CA ALA A 35 -7.44 14.64 -16.67
C ALA A 35 -7.40 13.29 -15.92
N VAL A 36 -6.23 12.63 -15.85
CA VAL A 36 -6.03 11.37 -15.12
C VAL A 36 -6.01 11.62 -13.61
N GLU A 37 -5.30 12.67 -13.18
CA GLU A 37 -5.26 13.10 -11.78
C GLU A 37 -6.67 13.41 -11.25
N LEU A 38 -7.51 14.08 -12.06
CA LEU A 38 -8.90 14.39 -11.73
C LEU A 38 -9.76 13.13 -11.55
N ALA A 39 -9.61 12.14 -12.43
CA ALA A 39 -10.34 10.87 -12.34
C ALA A 39 -9.95 10.06 -11.10
N LEU A 40 -8.66 10.01 -10.77
CA LEU A 40 -8.16 9.36 -9.56
C LEU A 40 -8.67 10.08 -8.31
N MET A 41 -8.67 11.41 -8.31
CA MET A 41 -9.21 12.19 -7.19
C MET A 41 -10.70 11.91 -7.00
N GLN A 42 -11.47 11.77 -8.09
CA GLN A 42 -12.88 11.44 -8.02
C GLN A 42 -13.13 10.04 -7.46
N GLN A 43 -12.29 9.05 -7.83
CA GLN A 43 -12.33 7.72 -7.20
C GLN A 43 -11.96 7.76 -5.72
N PHE A 44 -10.98 8.58 -5.35
CA PHE A 44 -10.60 8.76 -3.96
C PHE A 44 -11.70 9.43 -3.14
N GLU A 45 -12.39 10.43 -3.70
CA GLU A 45 -13.57 11.03 -3.08
C GLU A 45 -14.72 10.04 -2.95
N GLN A 46 -14.92 9.17 -3.93
CA GLN A 46 -15.89 8.07 -3.84
C GLN A 46 -15.52 7.09 -2.73
N PHE A 47 -14.25 6.68 -2.64
CA PHE A 47 -13.71 5.86 -1.54
C PHE A 47 -13.94 6.54 -0.19
N MET A 48 -13.75 7.85 -0.11
CA MET A 48 -14.02 8.60 1.11
C MET A 48 -15.50 8.57 1.49
N VAL A 49 -16.41 8.69 0.53
CA VAL A 49 -17.86 8.61 0.78
C VAL A 49 -18.26 7.20 1.20
N GLU A 50 -17.79 6.18 0.48
CA GLU A 50 -18.16 4.77 0.69
C GLU A 50 -17.65 4.21 2.03
N HIS A 51 -16.46 4.64 2.46
CA HIS A 51 -15.84 4.21 3.71
C HIS A 51 -15.86 5.28 4.80
N GLU A 52 -16.71 6.30 4.64
CA GLU A 52 -16.94 7.37 5.62
C GLU A 52 -15.64 8.05 6.09
N LYS A 53 -14.66 8.20 5.18
CA LYS A 53 -13.36 8.82 5.47
C LYS A 53 -13.49 10.35 5.47
N VAL A 54 -13.09 10.96 6.58
CA VAL A 54 -13.00 12.41 6.73
C VAL A 54 -11.55 12.78 7.05
N TYR A 55 -10.99 13.74 6.30
CA TYR A 55 -9.63 14.23 6.49
C TYR A 55 -9.63 15.66 7.00
N ASP A 56 -8.81 15.91 8.01
CA ASP A 56 -8.85 17.14 8.82
C ASP A 56 -8.28 18.37 8.08
N SER A 57 -7.57 18.15 6.97
CA SER A 57 -7.01 19.21 6.13
C SER A 57 -6.88 18.78 4.67
N LEU A 58 -6.78 19.77 3.77
CA LEU A 58 -6.52 19.53 2.35
C LEU A 58 -5.16 18.84 2.14
N GLU A 59 -4.13 19.23 2.89
CA GLU A 59 -2.80 18.62 2.83
C GLU A 59 -2.84 17.12 3.20
N GLU A 60 -3.60 16.76 4.23
CA GLU A 60 -3.80 15.37 4.63
C GLU A 60 -4.63 14.60 3.58
N LYS A 61 -5.70 15.21 3.06
CA LYS A 61 -6.47 14.63 1.95
C LYS A 61 -5.56 14.33 0.75
N MET A 62 -4.69 15.27 0.36
CA MET A 62 -3.76 15.06 -0.75
C MET A 62 -2.70 14.00 -0.45
N ARG A 63 -2.18 13.92 0.77
CA ARG A 63 -1.22 12.86 1.14
C ARG A 63 -1.86 11.48 1.17
N ARG A 64 -3.10 11.37 1.63
CA ARG A 64 -3.88 10.12 1.61
C ARG A 64 -4.29 9.74 0.22
N PHE A 65 -4.54 10.73 -0.63
CA PHE A 65 -4.73 10.53 -2.06
C PHE A 65 -3.50 9.91 -2.71
N GLU A 66 -2.26 10.34 -2.38
CA GLU A 66 -1.05 9.68 -2.90
C GLU A 66 -0.93 8.21 -2.45
N ILE A 67 -1.20 7.91 -1.18
CA ILE A 67 -1.16 6.52 -0.67
C ILE A 67 -2.27 5.67 -1.32
N PHE A 68 -3.44 6.26 -1.53
CA PHE A 68 -4.55 5.63 -2.22
C PHE A 68 -4.20 5.35 -3.69
N LYS A 69 -3.54 6.28 -4.39
CA LYS A 69 -3.05 6.09 -5.77
C LYS A 69 -2.09 4.92 -5.84
N ASP A 70 -1.12 4.84 -4.92
CA ASP A 70 -0.16 3.74 -4.87
C ASP A 70 -0.85 2.38 -4.65
N ASN A 71 -1.85 2.34 -3.75
CA ASN A 71 -2.62 1.13 -3.46
C ASN A 71 -3.61 0.76 -4.58
N LEU A 72 -4.17 1.73 -5.30
CA LEU A 72 -5.09 1.51 -6.41
C LEU A 72 -4.37 0.99 -7.65
N LYS A 73 -3.23 1.61 -8.01
CA LYS A 73 -2.35 1.11 -9.06
C LYS A 73 -1.96 -0.34 -8.81
N LYS A 74 -1.72 -0.67 -7.54
CA LYS A 74 -1.47 -2.04 -7.11
C LYS A 74 -2.65 -2.97 -7.37
N ILE A 75 -3.86 -2.57 -6.99
CA ILE A 75 -5.08 -3.36 -7.24
C ILE A 75 -5.29 -3.59 -8.74
N GLU A 76 -5.09 -2.57 -9.58
CA GLU A 76 -5.23 -2.66 -11.04
C GLU A 76 -4.20 -3.60 -11.67
N GLU A 77 -2.94 -3.50 -11.23
CA GLU A 77 -1.87 -4.40 -11.68
C GLU A 77 -2.17 -5.87 -11.30
N LEU A 78 -2.77 -6.12 -10.12
CA LEU A 78 -3.18 -7.46 -9.72
C LEU A 78 -4.36 -7.98 -10.54
N ASN A 79 -5.35 -7.13 -10.84
CA ASN A 79 -6.53 -7.54 -11.61
C ASN A 79 -6.27 -7.68 -13.12
N ALA A 80 -5.22 -7.04 -13.65
CA ALA A 80 -4.82 -7.13 -15.05
C ALA A 80 -3.98 -8.38 -15.38
N ASP A 81 -3.55 -9.12 -14.37
CA ASP A 81 -2.75 -10.34 -14.51
C ASP A 81 -3.65 -11.52 -14.93
N PRO A 82 -3.47 -12.11 -16.12
CA PRO A 82 -4.31 -13.22 -16.61
C PRO A 82 -4.11 -14.53 -15.83
N GLU A 83 -3.08 -14.63 -14.99
CA GLU A 83 -2.85 -15.77 -14.09
C GLU A 83 -3.48 -15.56 -12.71
N GLN A 84 -4.02 -14.37 -12.44
CA GLN A 84 -4.61 -14.02 -11.16
C GLN A 84 -6.08 -14.44 -11.06
N THR A 85 -6.39 -15.36 -10.13
CA THR A 85 -7.76 -15.88 -9.92
C THR A 85 -8.54 -15.13 -8.84
N ALA A 86 -7.90 -14.22 -8.09
CA ALA A 86 -8.52 -13.44 -7.03
C ALA A 86 -8.93 -12.05 -7.54
N ILE A 87 -10.07 -11.55 -7.07
CA ILE A 87 -10.56 -10.20 -7.38
C ILE A 87 -10.10 -9.27 -6.26
N PHE A 88 -9.27 -8.30 -6.59
CA PHE A 88 -8.77 -7.30 -5.66
C PHE A 88 -9.60 -6.02 -5.78
N GLY A 89 -9.85 -5.38 -4.64
CA GLY A 89 -10.66 -4.18 -4.58
C GLY A 89 -10.20 -3.25 -3.46
N VAL A 90 -10.55 -1.98 -3.61
CA VAL A 90 -10.34 -0.97 -2.59
C VAL A 90 -11.11 -1.37 -1.33
N ASN A 91 -10.47 -1.22 -0.17
CA ASN A 91 -11.09 -1.45 1.12
C ASN A 91 -10.57 -0.45 2.16
N VAL A 92 -11.14 -0.49 3.36
CA VAL A 92 -10.85 0.46 4.45
C VAL A 92 -9.36 0.61 4.80
N MET A 93 -8.53 -0.40 4.48
CA MET A 93 -7.10 -0.45 4.78
C MET A 93 -6.21 0.13 3.68
N ALA A 94 -6.79 0.69 2.61
CA ALA A 94 -6.04 1.32 1.53
C ALA A 94 -5.23 2.57 1.98
N ASP A 95 -5.13 2.86 3.30
CA ASP A 95 -4.38 3.99 3.87
C ASP A 95 -3.72 3.84 5.30
N LEU A 96 -3.25 2.68 5.84
CA LEU A 96 -2.81 2.52 7.29
C LEU A 96 -1.37 1.96 7.66
N THR A 97 -0.85 2.22 8.90
CA THR A 97 0.32 1.63 9.72
C THR A 97 0.45 2.20 11.20
N LYS A 98 1.01 1.46 12.23
CA LYS A 98 1.41 1.92 13.65
C LYS A 98 1.85 0.81 14.69
N LEU A 99 3.11 0.36 14.82
CA LEU A 99 3.49 -0.61 15.91
C LEU A 99 4.83 -0.39 16.67
N VAL A 100 5.83 0.30 16.10
CA VAL A 100 7.22 0.29 16.62
C VAL A 100 7.43 0.93 18.00
N ASP A 101 6.82 2.07 18.27
CA ASP A 101 7.23 2.93 19.41
C ASP A 101 6.52 2.63 20.74
N CYS A 102 5.42 1.89 20.72
CA CYS A 102 4.49 1.78 21.86
C CYS A 102 4.48 0.40 22.55
N THR A 103 5.29 -0.53 22.08
CA THR A 103 5.45 -1.86 22.66
C THR A 103 6.57 -1.86 23.68
N LYS A 104 6.23 -1.82 24.97
CA LYS A 104 7.20 -1.72 26.08
C LYS A 104 8.14 -2.93 26.22
N ASP A 105 7.67 -4.11 25.80
CA ASP A 105 8.40 -5.38 25.90
C ASP A 105 9.02 -5.82 24.56
N ASN A 106 9.15 -4.91 23.60
CA ASN A 106 9.90 -5.10 22.34
C ASN A 106 11.01 -4.06 22.24
N ASP A 107 12.09 -4.40 21.56
CA ASP A 107 13.28 -3.55 21.38
C ASP A 107 13.17 -2.63 20.16
N MET A 108 11.94 -2.18 19.85
CA MET A 108 11.64 -1.24 18.76
C MET A 108 12.21 -1.72 17.41
N CYS A 109 13.20 -1.01 16.85
CA CYS A 109 13.85 -1.39 15.58
C CYS A 109 14.89 -2.50 15.71
N GLU A 110 15.34 -2.83 16.93
CA GLU A 110 16.31 -3.91 17.18
C GLU A 110 15.64 -5.29 17.25
N GLY A 111 14.31 -5.33 17.26
CA GLY A 111 13.54 -6.55 17.25
C GLY A 111 12.32 -6.48 18.15
N GLY A 112 11.48 -7.51 18.04
CA GLY A 112 10.27 -7.61 18.83
C GLY A 112 9.50 -8.86 18.52
N TRP A 113 8.47 -9.09 19.32
CA TRP A 113 7.61 -10.25 19.24
C TRP A 113 6.13 -9.86 19.14
N PHE A 114 5.30 -10.83 18.75
CA PHE A 114 3.91 -10.60 18.38
C PHE A 114 3.02 -10.24 19.57
N GLU A 115 3.05 -11.00 20.67
CA GLU A 115 2.10 -10.77 21.76
C GLU A 115 2.23 -9.37 22.41
N PRO A 116 3.43 -8.80 22.63
CA PRO A 116 3.54 -7.42 23.08
C PRO A 116 2.88 -6.42 22.13
N ALA A 117 3.01 -6.62 20.82
CA ALA A 117 2.34 -5.80 19.80
C ALA A 117 0.82 -5.98 19.82
N PHE A 118 0.34 -7.22 19.93
CA PHE A 118 -1.10 -7.51 20.02
C PHE A 118 -1.73 -6.92 21.28
N LYS A 119 -1.04 -6.92 22.42
CA LYS A 119 -1.50 -6.24 23.63
C LYS A 119 -1.71 -4.74 23.40
N VAL A 120 -0.82 -4.09 22.64
CA VAL A 120 -1.00 -2.68 22.24
C VAL A 120 -2.20 -2.52 21.31
N MET A 121 -2.44 -3.49 20.42
CA MET A 121 -3.60 -3.52 19.53
C MET A 121 -4.92 -3.76 20.28
N GLU A 122 -4.92 -4.51 21.38
CA GLU A 122 -6.09 -4.67 22.27
C GLU A 122 -6.32 -3.41 23.10
N ASN A 123 -5.24 -2.88 23.69
CA ASN A 123 -5.28 -1.70 24.53
C ASN A 123 -3.90 -0.99 24.53
N PRO A 124 -3.81 0.27 24.07
CA PRO A 124 -4.91 1.21 23.80
C PRO A 124 -5.62 1.04 22.45
N GLY A 125 -5.07 0.27 21.52
CA GLY A 125 -5.58 0.13 20.16
C GLY A 125 -4.70 0.78 19.09
N LEU A 126 -5.07 0.54 17.84
CA LEU A 126 -4.41 1.11 16.67
C LEU A 126 -4.96 2.51 16.37
N CYS A 127 -4.10 3.37 15.84
CA CYS A 127 -4.45 4.67 15.28
C CYS A 127 -4.12 4.64 13.80
N ALA A 128 -4.62 5.64 13.08
CA ALA A 128 -4.26 5.80 11.69
C ALA A 128 -2.78 6.18 11.57
N GLU A 129 -2.14 5.78 10.47
CA GLU A 129 -0.76 6.19 10.13
C GLU A 129 -0.57 7.70 10.11
N LYS A 130 -1.61 8.46 9.76
CA LYS A 130 -1.58 9.93 9.78
C LYS A 130 -1.24 10.49 11.15
N ASP A 131 -1.81 9.89 12.18
CA ASP A 131 -1.64 10.31 13.57
C ASP A 131 -0.28 9.82 14.10
N TYR A 132 0.27 8.77 13.50
CA TYR A 132 1.49 8.10 13.93
C TYR A 132 2.32 7.55 12.75
N LYS A 133 3.04 8.45 12.07
CA LYS A 133 3.87 8.10 10.92
C LYS A 133 4.97 7.08 11.27
N TYR A 134 5.17 6.07 10.43
CA TYR A 134 6.33 5.19 10.45
C TYR A 134 7.58 5.98 10.07
N THR A 135 8.65 5.82 10.86
CA THR A 135 9.89 6.58 10.67
C THR A 135 11.14 5.72 10.48
N ALA A 136 10.98 4.38 10.47
CA ALA A 136 12.07 3.41 10.38
C ALA A 136 13.21 3.67 11.39
N LYS A 137 12.88 4.20 12.58
CA LYS A 137 13.81 4.46 13.68
C LYS A 137 13.08 4.38 15.02
N ASN A 138 13.86 4.20 16.08
CA ASN A 138 13.33 4.24 17.44
C ASN A 138 12.73 5.61 17.74
N GLY A 139 11.49 5.61 18.21
CA GLY A 139 10.79 6.80 18.68
C GLY A 139 10.37 6.68 20.14
N THR A 140 9.62 7.67 20.59
CA THR A 140 8.96 7.65 21.90
C THR A 140 7.47 7.49 21.68
N CYS A 141 6.85 6.51 22.35
CA CYS A 141 5.41 6.29 22.24
C CYS A 141 4.62 7.58 22.47
N LYS A 142 3.85 7.99 21.47
CA LYS A 142 2.89 9.09 21.64
C LYS A 142 1.81 8.68 22.62
N SER A 143 1.58 9.50 23.63
CA SER A 143 0.59 9.26 24.69
C SER A 143 -0.85 9.62 24.31
N LYS A 144 -1.05 10.33 23.18
CA LYS A 144 -2.37 10.75 22.69
C LYS A 144 -2.47 10.49 21.19
N PHE A 145 -3.48 9.73 20.80
CA PHE A 145 -3.88 9.49 19.41
C PHE A 145 -5.34 9.03 19.39
N THR A 146 -6.00 9.18 18.25
CA THR A 146 -7.34 8.64 18.02
C THR A 146 -7.23 7.14 17.75
N VAL A 147 -7.94 6.34 18.53
CA VAL A 147 -8.02 4.89 18.31
C VAL A 147 -9.05 4.64 17.21
N ILE A 148 -8.62 3.99 16.13
CA ILE A 148 -9.47 3.68 14.97
C ILE A 148 -9.90 2.22 14.94
N GLU A 149 -9.13 1.33 15.58
CA GLU A 149 -9.39 -0.11 15.59
C GLU A 149 -8.80 -0.73 16.85
N LYS A 150 -9.45 -1.79 17.33
CA LYS A 150 -8.95 -2.60 18.45
C LYS A 150 -9.03 -4.06 18.11
N LEU A 151 -7.95 -4.76 18.39
CA LEU A 151 -7.97 -6.21 18.43
C LEU A 151 -8.87 -6.63 19.62
N LYS A 152 -9.88 -7.45 19.38
CA LYS A 152 -10.69 -8.02 20.46
C LYS A 152 -9.94 -9.11 21.20
N SER A 153 -9.26 -9.97 20.44
CA SER A 153 -8.41 -11.02 20.96
C SER A 153 -7.48 -11.57 19.88
N PHE A 154 -6.50 -12.35 20.30
CA PHE A 154 -5.69 -13.19 19.42
C PHE A 154 -5.61 -14.60 19.96
N LYS A 155 -5.30 -15.54 19.08
CA LYS A 155 -5.12 -16.95 19.42
C LYS A 155 -3.85 -17.47 18.79
N ASP A 156 -3.04 -18.14 19.58
CA ASP A 156 -1.93 -18.96 19.09
C ASP A 156 -2.51 -20.18 18.32
N VAL A 157 -2.18 -20.26 17.04
CA VAL A 157 -2.56 -21.34 16.13
C VAL A 157 -1.35 -22.12 15.63
N SER A 158 -0.21 -21.97 16.30
CA SER A 158 1.04 -22.68 16.01
C SER A 158 0.84 -24.19 16.00
N GLY A 159 1.63 -24.86 15.16
CA GLY A 159 1.59 -26.30 14.94
C GLY A 159 1.54 -26.63 13.46
N SER A 160 0.62 -27.52 13.08
CA SER A 160 0.59 -28.08 11.73
C SER A 160 0.02 -27.11 10.69
N ASP A 161 0.43 -27.30 9.43
CA ASP A 161 -0.13 -26.58 8.29
C ASP A 161 -1.67 -26.63 8.27
N SER A 162 -2.28 -27.77 8.62
CA SER A 162 -3.73 -27.92 8.68
C SER A 162 -4.40 -26.95 9.66
N LYS A 163 -3.76 -26.64 10.80
CA LYS A 163 -4.28 -25.63 11.74
C LYS A 163 -4.25 -24.24 11.14
N LEU A 164 -3.12 -23.88 10.51
CA LEU A 164 -2.96 -22.57 9.86
C LEU A 164 -3.95 -22.43 8.69
N ILE A 165 -4.09 -23.46 7.85
CA ILE A 165 -5.07 -23.49 6.75
C ILE A 165 -6.50 -23.29 7.27
N ALA A 166 -6.85 -23.87 8.42
CA ALA A 166 -8.18 -23.72 9.00
C ALA A 166 -8.42 -22.30 9.57
N ALA A 167 -7.38 -21.60 10.01
CA ALA A 167 -7.49 -20.23 10.54
C ALA A 167 -7.50 -19.16 9.44
N LEU A 168 -6.79 -19.40 8.34
CA LEU A 168 -6.54 -18.44 7.27
C LEU A 168 -7.81 -17.80 6.63
N PRO A 169 -8.95 -18.52 6.43
CA PRO A 169 -10.16 -17.93 5.88
C PRO A 169 -10.78 -16.82 6.74
N THR A 170 -10.41 -16.75 8.02
CA THR A 170 -10.99 -15.80 8.99
C THR A 170 -10.02 -14.72 9.43
N SER A 171 -8.73 -14.89 9.13
CA SER A 171 -7.68 -13.96 9.54
C SER A 171 -6.43 -14.19 8.68
N PRO A 172 -5.82 -13.13 8.13
CA PRO A 172 -4.40 -13.18 7.80
C PRO A 172 -3.62 -13.61 9.04
N LEU A 173 -2.57 -14.41 8.87
CA LEU A 173 -1.85 -15.00 10.00
C LEU A 173 -0.47 -14.36 10.11
N PRO A 174 -0.21 -13.50 11.12
CA PRO A 174 1.15 -13.13 11.48
C PRO A 174 1.92 -14.38 11.91
N ILE A 175 3.08 -14.60 11.30
CA ILE A 175 3.94 -15.77 11.58
C ILE A 175 5.40 -15.35 11.71
N ALA A 176 6.15 -16.09 12.50
CA ALA A 176 7.61 -16.06 12.45
C ALA A 176 8.12 -17.12 11.47
N MET A 177 9.20 -16.81 10.78
CA MET A 177 9.88 -17.75 9.89
C MET A 177 11.40 -17.53 9.90
N ASN A 178 12.10 -18.51 9.36
CA ASN A 178 13.52 -18.39 9.04
C ASN A 178 13.69 -17.61 7.73
N CYS A 179 14.23 -16.40 7.78
CA CYS A 179 14.70 -15.66 6.61
C CYS A 179 16.21 -15.87 6.43
N ASN A 180 16.59 -16.25 5.22
CA ASN A 180 17.98 -16.48 4.84
C ASN A 180 18.34 -15.68 3.58
N ASP A 181 19.60 -15.75 3.18
CA ASP A 181 20.15 -14.97 2.06
C ASP A 181 19.47 -15.27 0.71
N ASP A 182 18.88 -16.46 0.52
CA ASP A 182 18.18 -16.80 -0.73
C ASP A 182 16.98 -15.86 -0.94
N MET A 183 16.33 -15.39 0.13
CA MET A 183 15.17 -14.50 0.03
C MET A 183 15.54 -13.12 -0.51
N GLN A 184 16.75 -12.65 -0.28
CA GLN A 184 17.18 -11.35 -0.80
C GLN A 184 17.03 -11.29 -2.33
N TRP A 185 17.24 -12.42 -3.00
CA TRP A 185 17.24 -12.55 -4.46
C TRP A 185 15.94 -13.11 -5.03
N TYR A 186 14.92 -13.29 -4.18
CA TYR A 186 13.64 -13.83 -4.60
C TYR A 186 12.91 -12.87 -5.55
N VAL A 187 12.56 -13.37 -6.72
CA VAL A 187 11.81 -12.63 -7.76
C VAL A 187 10.65 -13.43 -8.36
N GLY A 188 10.45 -14.69 -7.96
CA GLY A 188 9.40 -15.52 -8.57
C GLY A 188 9.42 -17.00 -8.19
N GLY A 189 8.30 -17.68 -8.47
CA GLY A 189 8.11 -19.11 -8.22
C GLY A 189 7.89 -19.48 -6.76
N VAL A 190 7.78 -20.78 -6.48
CA VAL A 190 7.73 -21.30 -5.11
C VAL A 190 9.15 -21.51 -4.61
N MET A 191 9.54 -20.76 -3.59
CA MET A 191 10.85 -20.89 -2.97
C MET A 191 10.93 -22.18 -2.14
N ILE A 192 11.97 -22.96 -2.40
CA ILE A 192 12.36 -24.15 -1.65
C ILE A 192 13.83 -23.98 -1.27
N SER A 193 14.10 -23.49 -0.06
CA SER A 193 15.49 -23.32 0.41
C SER A 193 15.89 -24.45 1.34
N LYS A 194 17.09 -25.00 1.12
CA LYS A 194 17.73 -25.97 2.03
C LYS A 194 18.32 -25.30 3.27
N TYR A 195 18.48 -23.99 3.24
CA TYR A 195 19.08 -23.17 4.29
C TYR A 195 18.03 -22.53 5.20
N CYS A 196 16.86 -23.18 5.30
CA CYS A 196 15.69 -22.67 6.00
C CYS A 196 15.26 -23.69 7.08
N PRO A 197 16.05 -23.85 8.15
CA PRO A 197 15.79 -24.86 9.18
C PRO A 197 14.45 -24.59 9.89
N ALA A 198 13.78 -25.67 10.33
CA ALA A 198 12.45 -25.58 10.90
C ALA A 198 12.40 -25.02 12.34
N ASN A 199 13.54 -24.96 13.02
CA ASN A 199 13.67 -24.64 14.44
C ASN A 199 14.29 -23.26 14.71
N GLU A 200 14.54 -22.45 13.69
CA GLU A 200 15.09 -21.11 13.85
C GLU A 200 14.19 -20.10 13.16
N THR A 201 13.88 -18.99 13.82
CA THR A 201 13.08 -17.92 13.24
C THR A 201 13.74 -16.58 13.55
N ASN A 202 13.79 -15.70 12.55
CA ASN A 202 14.42 -14.38 12.66
C ASN A 202 13.63 -13.28 11.92
N HIS A 203 12.50 -13.62 11.29
CA HIS A 203 11.73 -12.68 10.47
C HIS A 203 10.24 -12.87 10.67
N ALA A 204 9.53 -11.74 10.80
CA ALA A 204 8.08 -11.69 11.01
C ALA A 204 7.38 -11.22 9.74
N VAL A 205 6.41 -12.02 9.28
CA VAL A 205 5.66 -11.80 8.04
C VAL A 205 4.20 -12.21 8.23
N VAL A 206 3.38 -12.07 7.19
CA VAL A 206 1.95 -12.42 7.26
C VAL A 206 1.58 -13.39 6.15
N ILE A 207 1.03 -14.56 6.51
CA ILE A 207 0.38 -15.45 5.54
C ILE A 207 -0.96 -14.83 5.16
N VAL A 208 -1.16 -14.66 3.86
CA VAL A 208 -2.34 -14.02 3.27
C VAL A 208 -3.06 -14.93 2.28
N GLY A 209 -2.55 -16.14 2.06
CA GLY A 209 -3.17 -17.09 1.14
C GLY A 209 -2.40 -18.38 0.97
N LEU A 210 -2.88 -19.21 0.06
CA LEU A 210 -2.26 -20.45 -0.39
C LEU A 210 -2.03 -20.38 -1.90
N CYS A 211 -0.95 -21.01 -2.36
CA CYS A 211 -0.71 -21.27 -3.78
C CYS A 211 -0.31 -22.73 -3.93
N GLY A 212 -1.29 -23.60 -4.21
CA GLY A 212 -1.07 -25.04 -4.24
C GLY A 212 -0.53 -25.58 -2.93
N ASP A 213 0.74 -26.00 -2.91
CA ASP A 213 1.44 -26.50 -1.74
C ASP A 213 2.38 -25.49 -1.08
N ALA A 214 2.25 -24.20 -1.44
CA ALA A 214 3.00 -23.09 -0.87
C ALA A 214 2.09 -22.14 -0.07
N TRP A 215 2.69 -21.47 0.90
CA TRP A 215 2.13 -20.29 1.55
C TRP A 215 2.34 -19.08 0.67
N ARG A 216 1.29 -18.25 0.50
CA ARG A 216 1.41 -16.89 -0.04
C ARG A 216 1.61 -15.94 1.12
N ILE A 217 2.76 -15.28 1.16
CA ILE A 217 3.23 -14.49 2.30
C ILE A 217 3.46 -13.05 1.86
N ARG A 218 2.92 -12.09 2.61
CA ARG A 218 3.23 -10.66 2.47
C ARG A 218 4.47 -10.34 3.30
N ASN A 219 5.50 -9.80 2.66
CA ASN A 219 6.72 -9.30 3.29
C ASN A 219 6.64 -7.78 3.55
N SER A 220 7.67 -7.24 4.19
CA SER A 220 7.79 -5.83 4.61
C SER A 220 8.94 -5.07 3.93
N TRP A 221 9.57 -5.63 2.89
CA TRP A 221 10.73 -5.04 2.19
C TRP A 221 10.36 -4.13 1.01
N GLY A 222 9.15 -3.59 1.02
CA GLY A 222 8.62 -2.71 -0.02
C GLY A 222 8.05 -3.46 -1.23
N THR A 223 7.37 -2.70 -2.07
CA THR A 223 6.58 -3.20 -3.21
C THR A 223 7.42 -3.61 -4.41
N LYS A 224 8.71 -3.28 -4.43
CA LYS A 224 9.62 -3.62 -5.54
C LYS A 224 10.33 -4.96 -5.35
N TRP A 225 10.20 -5.57 -4.17
CA TRP A 225 10.81 -6.86 -3.86
C TRP A 225 9.82 -8.00 -4.09
N GLY A 226 10.32 -9.16 -4.52
CA GLY A 226 9.51 -10.37 -4.70
C GLY A 226 8.45 -10.26 -5.80
N VAL A 227 7.38 -11.04 -5.65
CA VAL A 227 6.25 -11.08 -6.59
C VAL A 227 5.07 -10.31 -6.03
N GLU A 228 4.08 -10.02 -6.88
CA GLU A 228 2.83 -9.39 -6.47
C GLU A 228 3.06 -8.19 -5.54
N GLN A 229 4.09 -7.39 -5.85
CA GLN A 229 4.59 -6.28 -5.04
C GLN A 229 4.81 -6.59 -3.54
N GLY A 230 5.89 -7.30 -3.23
CA GLY A 230 6.30 -7.54 -1.84
C GLY A 230 5.84 -8.87 -1.27
N HIS A 231 5.39 -9.81 -2.10
CA HIS A 231 4.99 -11.15 -1.67
C HIS A 231 6.04 -12.20 -2.05
N ILE A 232 5.95 -13.33 -1.37
CA ILE A 232 6.74 -14.53 -1.64
C ILE A 232 5.87 -15.77 -1.49
N TYR A 233 6.11 -16.76 -2.35
CA TYR A 233 5.56 -18.10 -2.17
C TYR A 233 6.61 -19.03 -1.57
N ILE A 234 6.29 -19.65 -0.44
CA ILE A 234 7.22 -20.54 0.27
C ILE A 234 6.57 -21.90 0.43
N LYS A 235 7.31 -22.95 0.07
CA LYS A 235 6.87 -24.34 0.23
C LYS A 235 6.45 -24.63 1.67
N ARG A 236 5.26 -25.19 1.85
CA ARG A 236 4.78 -25.61 3.18
C ARG A 236 5.68 -26.69 3.80
N GLY A 237 5.77 -26.70 5.13
CA GLY A 237 6.68 -27.57 5.88
C GLY A 237 8.17 -27.15 5.85
N THR A 238 8.48 -25.93 5.41
CA THR A 238 9.84 -25.39 5.39
C THR A 238 9.94 -24.06 6.14
N CYS A 239 11.16 -23.56 6.39
CA CYS A 239 11.42 -22.24 6.97
C CYS A 239 10.82 -21.99 8.36
N GLY A 240 10.55 -23.05 9.12
CA GLY A 240 9.95 -22.94 10.46
C GLY A 240 8.53 -22.37 10.48
N ILE A 241 7.89 -22.22 9.32
CA ILE A 241 6.52 -21.70 9.24
C ILE A 241 5.59 -22.68 9.96
N GLY A 242 4.77 -22.13 10.87
CA GLY A 242 3.92 -22.91 11.77
C GLY A 242 4.52 -23.07 13.18
N GLY A 243 5.81 -22.79 13.37
CA GLY A 243 6.43 -22.75 14.70
C GLY A 243 5.84 -21.64 15.59
N TYR A 244 5.54 -20.49 14.99
CA TYR A 244 4.84 -19.37 15.62
C TYR A 244 3.84 -18.77 14.64
N ALA A 245 2.55 -18.88 14.95
CA ALA A 245 1.48 -18.38 14.12
C ALA A 245 0.28 -17.93 14.96
N TYR A 246 -0.29 -16.79 14.60
CA TYR A 246 -1.37 -16.18 15.36
C TYR A 246 -2.58 -15.89 14.48
N GLN A 247 -3.76 -16.14 15.03
CA GLN A 247 -5.04 -15.75 14.45
C GLN A 247 -5.55 -14.52 15.19
N LEU A 248 -5.97 -13.50 14.46
CA LEU A 248 -6.42 -12.23 15.01
C LEU A 248 -7.94 -12.13 14.92
N PHE A 249 -8.57 -11.58 15.95
CA PHE A 249 -10.01 -11.34 15.99
C PHE A 249 -10.23 -9.85 16.25
N ALA A 250 -10.68 -9.13 15.22
CA ALA A 250 -11.08 -7.72 15.29
C ALA A 250 -12.58 -7.58 15.57
#